data_AF-Q6F8S3-F1
#
_entry.id   AF-Q6F8S3-F1
#
_cell.length_a   1.000
_cell.length_b   1.000
_cell.length_c   1.000
_cell.angle_alpha   90.00
_cell.angle_beta   90.00
_cell.angle_gamma   90.00
#
_symmetry.space_group_name_H-M   'P 1'
#
loop_
_entity.id
_entity.type
_entity.pdbx_description
1 polymer ?
#
loop_
_entity_poly.entity_id
_entity_poly.type
_entity_poly.pdbx_seq_one_letter_code
_entity_poly.pdbx_strand_id
1 'polypeptide(L)'
;MEILDQFNLWVRNISCIATKYGFFVEVEIQESYFTKIILDSDLCISEITLWGNNNLFVAEILDMRSSTTIYIDSGKYDSSINFSTFFNKFLQILELDVD
;
A
#
# COMPACT_ATOMS: atom_id res chain seq x y z
N MET A 1 11.97 -1.45 -16.52
CA MET A 1 11.51 -2.13 -15.29
C MET A 1 10.00 -1.98 -15.26
N GLU A 2 9.29 -3.10 -15.27
CA GLU A 2 7.82 -3.07 -15.32
C GLU A 2 7.27 -2.38 -14.07
N ILE A 3 6.08 -1.79 -14.14
CA ILE A 3 5.50 -1.05 -13.02
C ILE A 3 5.37 -1.92 -11.75
N LEU A 4 5.07 -3.21 -11.94
CA LEU A 4 4.97 -4.18 -10.85
C LEU A 4 6.32 -4.46 -10.21
N ASP A 5 7.42 -4.49 -10.96
CA ASP A 5 8.76 -4.63 -10.37
C ASP A 5 9.10 -3.43 -9.48
N GLN A 6 8.77 -2.22 -9.94
CA GLN A 6 8.98 -0.99 -9.17
C GLN A 6 8.13 -1.00 -7.90
N PHE A 7 6.87 -1.41 -8.04
CA PHE A 7 5.95 -1.48 -6.92
C PHE A 7 6.35 -2.58 -5.93
N ASN A 8 6.84 -3.74 -6.40
CA ASN A 8 7.37 -4.81 -5.56
C ASN A 8 8.57 -4.35 -4.72
N LEU A 9 9.48 -3.58 -5.32
CA LEU A 9 10.61 -3.00 -4.60
C LEU A 9 10.13 -2.00 -3.53
N TRP A 10 9.18 -1.14 -3.88
CA TRP A 10 8.59 -0.20 -2.94
C TRP A 10 7.85 -0.90 -1.79
N VAL A 11 7.00 -1.89 -2.09
CA VAL A 11 6.28 -2.72 -1.11
C VAL A 11 7.23 -3.40 -0.13
N ARG A 12 8.39 -3.90 -0.59
CA ARG A 12 9.41 -4.48 0.30
C ARG A 12 9.98 -3.44 1.27
N ASN A 13 10.21 -2.21 0.81
CA ASN A 13 10.65 -1.12 1.67
C ASN A 13 9.57 -0.77 2.72
N ILE A 14 8.33 -0.55 2.27
CA ILE A 14 7.19 -0.28 3.15
C ILE A 14 7.00 -1.39 4.18
N SER A 15 7.12 -2.66 3.77
CA SER A 15 6.99 -3.81 4.66
C SER A 15 8.01 -3.77 5.81
N CYS A 16 9.26 -3.41 5.51
CA CYS A 16 10.32 -3.25 6.51
C CYS A 16 10.01 -2.09 7.47
N ILE A 17 9.54 -0.95 6.96
CA ILE A 17 9.18 0.21 7.77
C ILE A 17 7.98 -0.12 8.67
N ALA A 18 6.89 -0.63 8.10
CA ALA A 18 5.68 -0.95 8.83
C ALA A 18 5.93 -1.99 9.94
N THR A 19 6.74 -3.02 9.68
CA THR A 19 7.14 -3.99 10.70
C THR A 19 7.86 -3.32 11.89
N LYS A 20 8.72 -2.32 11.64
CA LYS A 20 9.40 -1.57 12.72
C LYS A 20 8.42 -0.72 13.54
N TYR A 21 7.33 -0.28 12.93
CA TYR A 21 6.25 0.47 13.58
C TYR A 21 5.22 -0.44 14.26
N GLY A 22 5.43 -1.76 14.24
CA GLY A 22 4.59 -2.71 14.95
C GLY A 22 3.41 -3.26 14.15
N PHE A 23 3.36 -3.01 12.83
CA PHE A 23 2.37 -3.64 11.97
C PHE A 23 2.72 -5.10 11.71
N PHE A 24 1.70 -5.96 11.70
CA PHE A 24 1.75 -7.21 10.98
C PHE A 24 1.64 -6.93 9.48
N VAL A 25 2.52 -7.55 8.68
CA VAL A 25 2.61 -7.29 7.25
C VAL A 25 2.42 -8.57 6.47
N GLU A 26 1.49 -8.56 5.52
CA GLU A 26 1.31 -9.61 4.54
C GLU A 26 1.49 -9.03 3.13
N VAL A 27 2.22 -9.76 2.28
CA VAL A 27 2.45 -9.37 0.88
C VAL A 27 2.10 -10.54 -0.01
N GLU A 28 1.16 -10.30 -0.93
CA GLU A 28 0.77 -11.24 -1.97
C GLU A 28 1.30 -10.73 -3.33
N ILE A 29 2.07 -11.57 -4.02
CA ILE A 29 2.61 -11.26 -5.33
C ILE A 29 2.13 -12.33 -6.29
N GLN A 30 1.32 -11.92 -7.27
CA GLN A 30 0.95 -12.75 -8.40
C GLN A 30 1.73 -12.25 -9.62
N GLU A 31 2.77 -13.00 -10.01
CA GLU A 31 3.71 -12.64 -11.08
C GLU A 31 2.98 -12.15 -12.34
N SER A 32 3.35 -10.96 -12.82
CA SER A 32 2.76 -10.30 -14.00
C SER A 32 1.27 -9.90 -13.91
N TYR A 33 0.59 -10.12 -12.79
CA TYR A 33 -0.83 -9.73 -12.62
C TYR A 33 -0.99 -8.57 -11.63
N PHE A 34 -0.66 -8.81 -10.36
CA PHE A 34 -0.83 -7.81 -9.31
C PHE A 34 0.11 -8.06 -8.13
N THR A 35 0.26 -7.02 -7.32
CA THR A 35 0.88 -7.08 -6.00
C THR A 35 -0.06 -6.43 -5.00
N LYS A 36 -0.23 -7.07 -3.86
CA LYS A 36 -1.03 -6.58 -2.75
C LYS A 36 -0.17 -6.55 -1.47
N ILE A 37 -0.28 -5.48 -0.70
CA ILE A 37 0.25 -5.37 0.65
C ILE A 37 -0.92 -5.15 1.61
N ILE A 38 -0.91 -5.86 2.74
CA ILE A 38 -1.82 -5.69 3.86
C ILE A 38 -0.99 -5.32 5.08
N LEU A 39 -1.39 -4.26 5.78
CA LEU A 39 -0.79 -3.79 7.01
C LEU A 39 -1.86 -3.80 8.09
N ASP A 40 -1.64 -4.61 9.13
CA ASP A 40 -2.57 -4.83 10.24
C ASP A 40 -1.91 -4.36 11.56
N SER A 41 -2.69 -3.68 12.39
CA SER A 41 -2.31 -3.17 13.70
C SER A 41 -3.52 -3.19 14.63
N ASP A 42 -3.30 -2.98 15.92
CA ASP A 42 -4.39 -2.84 16.90
C ASP A 42 -5.37 -1.68 16.59
N LEU A 43 -4.97 -0.74 15.72
CA LEU A 43 -5.74 0.46 15.40
C LEU A 43 -6.49 0.35 14.08
N CYS A 44 -5.88 -0.27 13.07
CA CYS A 44 -6.40 -0.30 11.72
C CYS A 44 -5.90 -1.50 10.94
N ILE A 45 -6.72 -1.90 9.96
CA ILE A 45 -6.32 -2.78 8.86
C ILE A 45 -6.28 -1.93 7.60
N SER A 46 -5.23 -2.06 6.82
CA SER A 46 -5.07 -1.31 5.59
C SER A 46 -4.48 -2.15 4.48
N GLU A 47 -4.78 -1.78 3.24
CA GLU A 47 -4.25 -2.48 2.07
C GLU A 47 -4.00 -1.56 0.89
N ILE A 48 -3.04 -1.95 0.05
CA ILE A 48 -2.85 -1.41 -1.29
C ILE A 48 -2.72 -2.58 -2.26
N THR A 49 -3.47 -2.55 -3.34
CA THR A 49 -3.32 -3.49 -4.48
C THR A 49 -3.02 -2.71 -5.75
N LEU A 50 -2.02 -3.15 -6.53
CA LEU A 50 -1.70 -2.61 -7.85
C LEU A 50 -1.77 -3.72 -8.90
N TRP A 51 -2.56 -3.53 -9.95
CA TRP A 51 -2.67 -4.42 -11.12
C TRP A 51 -1.82 -3.91 -12.28
N GLY A 52 -0.87 -4.74 -12.73
CA GLY A 52 0.10 -4.37 -13.78
C GLY A 52 -0.55 -4.12 -15.14
N ASN A 53 -1.60 -4.87 -15.50
CA ASN A 53 -2.16 -4.85 -16.84
C ASN A 53 -2.90 -3.56 -17.23
N ASN A 54 -3.06 -2.59 -16.32
CA ASN A 54 -3.60 -1.26 -16.64
C ASN A 54 -3.10 -0.17 -15.67
N ASN A 55 -2.05 -0.46 -14.89
CA ASN A 55 -1.59 0.37 -13.77
C ASN A 55 -2.74 0.78 -12.84
N LEU A 56 -3.70 -0.10 -12.60
CA LEU A 56 -4.84 0.21 -11.73
C LEU A 56 -4.44 -0.04 -10.29
N PHE A 57 -4.97 0.76 -9.37
CA PHE A 57 -4.76 0.55 -7.94
C PHE A 57 -6.06 0.71 -7.15
N VAL A 58 -6.05 0.11 -5.96
CA VAL A 58 -7.00 0.34 -4.88
C VAL A 58 -6.19 0.44 -3.59
N ALA A 59 -6.53 1.40 -2.73
CA ALA A 59 -5.96 1.56 -1.41
C ALA A 59 -7.08 1.85 -0.39
N GLU A 60 -7.06 1.18 0.75
CA GLU A 60 -8.09 1.29 1.78
C GLU A 60 -7.49 1.24 3.19
N ILE A 61 -8.08 1.99 4.12
CA ILE A 61 -7.80 1.91 5.56
C ILE A 61 -9.12 1.80 6.33
N LEU A 62 -9.24 0.75 7.14
CA LEU A 62 -10.34 0.47 8.05
C LEU A 62 -9.89 0.72 9.50
N ASP A 63 -10.62 1.57 10.23
CA ASP A 63 -10.44 1.74 11.67
C ASP A 63 -11.11 0.58 12.43
N MET A 64 -10.33 -0.15 13.22
CA MET A 64 -10.80 -1.34 13.94
C MET A 64 -11.69 -1.00 15.15
N ARG A 65 -11.59 0.21 15.70
CA ARG A 65 -12.36 0.65 16.87
C ARG A 65 -13.78 1.03 16.49
N SER A 66 -13.94 1.71 15.35
CA SER A 66 -15.25 2.14 14.84
C SER A 66 -15.82 1.19 13.79
N SER A 67 -15.02 0.27 13.25
CA SER A 67 -15.38 -0.56 12.09
C SER A 67 -15.80 0.28 10.87
N THR A 68 -15.15 1.43 10.66
CA THR A 68 -15.45 2.34 9.54
C THR A 68 -14.24 2.53 8.65
N THR A 69 -14.45 2.55 7.34
CA THR A 69 -13.41 2.93 6.36
C THR A 69 -13.08 4.41 6.54
N ILE A 70 -11.83 4.72 6.88
CA ILE A 70 -11.34 6.09 7.09
C ILE A 70 -10.58 6.65 5.87
N TYR A 71 -10.17 5.78 4.97
CA TYR A 71 -9.55 6.15 3.71
C TYR A 71 -9.91 5.12 2.63
N ILE A 72 -10.28 5.61 1.46
CA ILE A 72 -10.42 4.80 0.25
C ILE A 72 -9.98 5.63 -0.94
N ASP A 73 -9.18 5.04 -1.81
CA ASP A 73 -8.76 5.63 -3.08
C ASP A 73 -8.57 4.54 -4.13
N SER A 74 -8.86 4.85 -5.38
CA SER A 74 -8.69 3.92 -6.48
C SER A 74 -8.63 4.64 -7.82
N GLY A 75 -7.95 4.04 -8.79
CA GLY A 75 -7.85 4.62 -10.11
C GLY A 75 -6.66 4.08 -10.89
N LYS A 76 -6.16 4.90 -11.81
CA LYS A 76 -4.91 4.63 -12.54
C LYS A 76 -3.77 5.31 -11.84
N TYR A 77 -2.70 4.57 -11.61
CA TYR A 77 -1.43 5.09 -11.14
C TYR A 77 -0.74 5.91 -12.24
N ASP A 78 -0.32 7.13 -11.89
CA ASP A 78 0.48 7.99 -12.74
C ASP A 78 1.96 7.62 -12.61
N SER A 79 2.51 6.97 -13.64
CA SER A 79 3.90 6.53 -13.67
C SER A 79 4.94 7.66 -13.72
N SER A 80 4.52 8.93 -13.85
CA SER A 80 5.41 10.08 -13.73
C SER A 80 5.72 10.46 -12.28
N ILE A 81 4.95 9.95 -11.33
CA ILE A 81 5.09 10.17 -9.88
C ILE A 81 5.71 8.91 -9.26
N ASN A 82 6.44 9.02 -8.15
CA ASN A 82 6.90 7.85 -7.39
C ASN A 82 5.82 7.36 -6.40
N PHE A 83 5.90 6.10 -5.98
CA PHE A 83 4.89 5.49 -5.12
C PHE A 83 4.74 6.15 -3.75
N SER A 84 5.83 6.58 -3.11
CA SER A 84 5.77 7.24 -1.80
C SER A 84 5.01 8.57 -1.88
N THR A 85 5.27 9.37 -2.92
CA THR A 85 4.53 10.61 -3.18
C THR A 85 3.08 10.34 -3.55
N PHE A 86 2.83 9.34 -4.39
CA PHE A 86 1.48 8.98 -4.83
C PHE A 86 0.60 8.49 -3.66
N PHE A 87 1.13 7.62 -2.81
CA PHE A 87 0.45 7.07 -1.63
C PHE A 87 0.71 7.87 -0.35
N ASN A 88 1.22 9.11 -0.44
CA ASN A 88 1.63 9.88 0.74
C ASN A 88 0.49 10.07 1.75
N LYS A 89 -0.74 10.34 1.29
CA LYS A 89 -1.89 10.49 2.19
C LYS A 89 -2.21 9.19 2.95
N PHE A 90 -2.11 8.04 2.28
CA PHE A 90 -2.29 6.73 2.90
C PHE A 90 -1.22 6.50 3.98
N LEU A 91 0.05 6.74 3.64
CA LEU A 91 1.18 6.59 4.56
C LEU A 91 1.08 7.52 5.77
N GLN A 92 0.68 8.78 5.57
CA GLN A 92 0.47 9.76 6.64
C GLN A 92 -0.62 9.34 7.63
N ILE A 93 -1.71 8.73 7.16
CA ILE A 93 -2.78 8.23 8.04
C ILE A 93 -2.28 7.07 8.90
N LEU A 94 -1.39 6.24 8.35
CA LEU A 94 -0.75 5.13 9.07
C LEU A 94 0.46 5.56 9.91
N GLU A 95 0.82 6.84 9.89
CA GLU A 95 2.01 7.39 10.54
C GLU A 95 3.32 6.68 10.11
N LEU A 96 3.35 6.18 8.87
CA LEU A 96 4.53 5.53 8.28
C LEU A 96 5.38 6.57 7.55
N ASP A 97 6.59 6.81 8.05
CA ASP A 97 7.53 7.75 7.43
C ASP A 97 8.40 7.01 6.40
N VAL A 98 8.29 7.43 5.14
CA VAL A 98 8.94 6.79 4.00
C VAL A 98 9.72 7.86 3.25
N ASP A 99 10.95 8.08 3.73
CA ASP A 99 11.95 8.94 3.07
C ASP A 99 12.32 8.45 1.65
#